data_AF-A0A939JAP7-F1
#
_entry.id   AF-A0A939JAP7-F1
#
_cell.length_a   1.000
_cell.length_b   1.000
_cell.length_c   1.000
_cell.angle_alpha   90.00
_cell.angle_beta   90.00
_cell.angle_gamma   90.00
#
_symmetry.space_group_name_H-M   'P 1'
#
loop_
_entity.id
_entity.type
_entity.pdbx_description
1 polymer ?
#
loop_
_entity_poly.entity_id
_entity_poly.type
_entity_poly.pdbx_seq_one_letter_code
_entity_poly.pdbx_strand_id
1 'polypeptide(L)'
;MPSVFRLLLVLLLALPATPAAAYSVLTHQAVIDSTWERCLVPLLRQRYPTTDSVQLMEAKSYAYGGAILQDMGYYPLGAEFFTNLTHYVRSGDFVRNLLRQARNPTEYAFALGALSHYAADNVGHPEGTNRIMPTVYPDLRAEYGPIVTYENAPIRHTELEFSFDVVQVAAGRYRTQDYHKAVGFRVSKPVLERAFRQTYGLELGQVFLNVDVSVASFRFAVNQLLPAAARAAWHSQHREIRRVSPRARRREYLYKTNRRRFEQEFGTDYEKPGFGARMAARVINLLPKIGPLKTYAFELPSAEGERQFRQSYRAVLGQFCTLTAQLPPDTTARSPHLLNTNLDTGQPARATAYQLADESYGELLRELHKRQFEHLTPALREELLTYFANGIPTPAQQTDHKAPDDDEAEDQREDEQERQKTAEALEALRQRLP
;
A
#
# COMPACT_ATOMS: atom_id res chain seq x y z
N MET A 1 -8.54 33.13 18.57
CA MET A 1 -7.47 32.34 17.89
C MET A 1 -7.39 30.88 18.33
N PRO A 2 -7.40 30.49 19.62
CA PRO A 2 -7.36 29.06 20.01
C PRO A 2 -8.65 28.29 19.69
N SER A 3 -9.77 28.99 19.54
CA SER A 3 -11.09 28.44 19.20
C SER A 3 -11.19 28.00 17.73
N VAL A 4 -10.57 28.74 16.81
CA VAL A 4 -10.53 28.39 15.37
C VAL A 4 -9.64 27.18 15.12
N PHE A 5 -8.52 27.08 15.84
CA PHE A 5 -7.62 25.93 15.78
C PHE A 5 -8.28 24.65 16.33
N ARG A 6 -9.07 24.75 17.41
CA ARG A 6 -9.87 23.63 17.93
C ARG A 6 -10.99 23.22 16.97
N LEU A 7 -11.64 24.18 16.31
CA LEU A 7 -12.68 23.90 15.32
C LEU A 7 -12.11 23.19 14.09
N LEU A 8 -10.97 23.65 13.57
CA LEU A 8 -10.24 23.00 12.47
C LEU A 8 -9.75 21.60 12.85
N LEU A 9 -9.30 21.40 14.09
CA LEU A 9 -8.90 20.08 14.59
C LEU A 9 -10.11 19.14 14.69
N VAL A 10 -11.26 19.62 15.16
CA VAL A 10 -12.50 18.83 15.23
C VAL A 10 -13.05 18.51 13.84
N LEU A 11 -12.96 19.44 12.89
CA LEU A 11 -13.32 19.21 11.48
C LEU A 11 -12.38 18.17 10.82
N LEU A 12 -11.07 18.22 11.10
CA LEU A 12 -10.12 17.20 10.65
C LEU A 12 -10.35 15.82 11.30
N LEU A 13 -10.96 15.78 12.49
CA LEU A 13 -11.28 14.55 13.24
C LEU A 13 -12.66 13.98 12.92
N ALA A 14 -13.52 14.76 12.27
CA ALA A 14 -14.79 14.32 11.73
C ALA A 14 -14.64 13.71 10.33
N LEU A 15 -13.46 13.80 9.71
CA LEU A 15 -13.12 13.04 8.51
C LEU A 15 -13.12 11.55 8.87
N PRO A 16 -13.85 10.69 8.15
CA PRO A 16 -13.80 9.27 8.37
C PRO A 16 -12.36 8.79 8.16
N ALA A 17 -11.69 8.37 9.23
CA ALA A 17 -10.49 7.57 9.09
C ALA A 17 -10.93 6.19 8.59
N THR A 18 -10.88 6.00 7.28
CA THR A 18 -11.01 4.69 6.67
C THR A 18 -9.89 3.80 7.21
N PRO A 19 -10.18 2.56 7.64
CA PRO A 19 -9.11 1.59 7.77
C PRO A 19 -8.51 1.41 6.38
N ALA A 20 -7.18 1.56 6.29
CA ALA A 20 -6.33 1.28 5.14
C ALA A 20 -5.51 0.04 5.48
N ALA A 21 -5.30 -0.98 4.64
CA ALA A 21 -5.14 -1.02 3.20
C ALA A 21 -5.35 -2.46 2.66
N ALA A 22 -5.38 -2.57 1.32
CA ALA A 22 -4.98 -3.70 0.48
C ALA A 22 -3.94 -4.63 1.14
N TYR A 23 -4.10 -5.95 1.05
CA TYR A 23 -3.27 -6.99 1.68
C TYR A 23 -2.63 -6.55 3.00
N SER A 24 -3.44 -6.33 4.05
CA SER A 24 -3.03 -5.61 5.28
C SER A 24 -1.57 -5.77 5.71
N VAL A 25 -0.99 -4.66 6.19
CA VAL A 25 0.39 -4.43 6.63
C VAL A 25 1.21 -5.64 7.09
N LEU A 26 0.67 -6.48 7.96
CA LEU A 26 1.45 -7.58 8.54
C LEU A 26 1.67 -8.70 7.53
N THR A 27 0.75 -8.88 6.58
CA THR A 27 0.93 -9.83 5.48
C THR A 27 2.08 -9.41 4.57
N HIS A 28 2.18 -8.14 4.19
CA HIS A 28 3.33 -7.62 3.46
C HIS A 28 4.66 -7.80 4.22
N GLN A 29 4.69 -7.47 5.52
CA GLN A 29 5.87 -7.71 6.35
C GLN A 29 6.21 -9.21 6.46
N ALA A 30 5.19 -10.07 6.52
CA ALA A 30 5.38 -11.51 6.57
C ALA A 30 6.00 -12.05 5.28
N VAL A 31 5.70 -11.48 4.10
CA VAL A 31 6.39 -11.85 2.85
C VAL A 31 7.88 -11.58 2.98
N ILE A 32 8.27 -10.39 3.46
CA ILE A 32 9.67 -10.05 3.72
C ILE A 32 10.29 -11.02 4.73
N ASP A 33 9.61 -11.33 5.83
CA ASP A 33 10.12 -12.26 6.84
C ASP A 33 10.35 -13.67 6.31
N SER A 34 9.42 -14.18 5.51
CA SER A 34 9.47 -15.53 4.94
C SER A 34 10.50 -15.67 3.82
N THR A 35 10.90 -14.56 3.19
CA THR A 35 11.78 -14.57 2.02
C THR A 35 13.13 -13.88 2.25
N TRP A 36 13.35 -13.28 3.44
CA TRP A 36 14.55 -12.51 3.76
C TRP A 36 15.85 -13.26 3.43
N GLU A 37 16.08 -14.40 4.09
CA GLU A 37 17.31 -15.18 3.92
C GLU A 37 17.41 -15.83 2.54
N ARG A 38 16.27 -16.26 1.98
CA ARG A 38 16.24 -17.06 0.76
C ARG A 38 16.36 -16.21 -0.51
N CYS A 39 15.73 -15.04 -0.53
CA CYS A 39 15.49 -14.27 -1.75
C CYS A 39 16.08 -12.86 -1.68
N LEU A 40 16.08 -12.17 -0.52
CA LEU A 40 16.64 -10.81 -0.40
C LEU A 40 18.14 -10.79 -0.04
N VAL A 41 18.56 -11.53 0.98
CA VAL A 41 19.96 -11.53 1.47
C VAL A 41 20.97 -11.89 0.38
N PRO A 42 20.72 -12.90 -0.49
CA PRO A 42 21.65 -13.22 -1.57
C PRO A 42 21.87 -12.04 -2.52
N LEU A 43 20.79 -11.34 -2.89
CA LEU A 43 20.87 -10.16 -3.76
C LEU A 43 21.60 -8.99 -3.10
N LEU A 44 21.35 -8.75 -1.81
CA LEU A 44 22.02 -7.69 -1.05
C LEU A 44 23.52 -7.96 -0.97
N ARG A 45 23.93 -9.19 -0.63
CA ARG A 45 25.34 -9.57 -0.55
C ARG A 45 26.02 -9.61 -1.92
N GLN A 46 25.30 -10.00 -2.96
CA GLN A 46 25.85 -10.03 -4.31
C GLN A 46 26.16 -8.61 -4.81
N ARG A 47 25.23 -7.67 -4.64
CA ARG A 47 25.40 -6.28 -5.09
C ARG A 47 26.27 -5.45 -4.15
N TYR A 48 26.28 -5.78 -2.85
CA TYR A 48 27.04 -5.08 -1.82
C TYR A 48 27.80 -6.09 -0.92
N PRO A 49 28.92 -6.66 -1.39
CA PRO A 49 29.63 -7.76 -0.72
C PRO A 49 30.16 -7.45 0.68
N THR A 50 30.36 -6.17 1.00
CA THR A 50 30.86 -5.72 2.31
C THR A 50 29.75 -5.50 3.34
N THR A 51 28.49 -5.82 3.01
CA THR A 51 27.34 -5.62 3.92
C THR A 51 27.40 -6.62 5.08
N ASP A 52 27.66 -6.14 6.28
CA ASP A 52 27.69 -6.97 7.50
C ASP A 52 26.29 -7.28 8.04
N SER A 53 26.20 -8.03 9.15
CA SER A 53 24.93 -8.41 9.77
C SER A 53 24.13 -7.23 10.31
N VAL A 54 24.79 -6.18 10.80
CA VAL A 54 24.13 -4.98 11.33
C VAL A 54 23.53 -4.19 10.17
N GLN A 55 24.29 -4.01 9.09
CA GLN A 55 23.83 -3.35 7.88
C GLN A 55 22.72 -4.15 7.17
N LEU A 56 22.77 -5.48 7.19
CA LEU A 56 21.67 -6.32 6.71
C LEU A 56 20.41 -6.11 7.56
N MET A 57 20.53 -5.99 8.87
CA MET A 57 19.36 -5.72 9.73
C MET A 57 18.78 -4.33 9.47
N GLU A 58 19.63 -3.32 9.31
CA GLU A 58 19.19 -1.99 8.90
C GLU A 58 18.48 -2.04 7.54
N ALA A 59 19.07 -2.70 6.55
CA ALA A 59 18.47 -2.90 5.24
C ALA A 59 17.10 -3.60 5.33
N LYS A 60 16.92 -4.56 6.25
CA LYS A 60 15.62 -5.20 6.51
C LYS A 60 14.54 -4.22 6.94
N SER A 61 14.90 -3.23 7.78
CA SER A 61 13.96 -2.18 8.19
C SER A 61 13.46 -1.34 7.01
N TYR A 62 14.30 -1.18 5.98
CA TYR A 62 13.94 -0.53 4.73
C TYR A 62 13.13 -1.44 3.80
N ALA A 63 13.42 -2.74 3.75
CA ALA A 63 12.60 -3.70 3.02
C ALA A 63 11.15 -3.75 3.54
N TYR A 64 10.94 -3.68 4.86
CA TYR A 64 9.59 -3.50 5.41
C TYR A 64 8.95 -2.19 4.97
N GLY A 65 9.72 -1.10 4.95
CA GLY A 65 9.24 0.19 4.46
C GLY A 65 8.78 0.15 3.01
N GLY A 66 9.55 -0.53 2.16
CA GLY A 66 9.21 -0.71 0.75
C GLY A 66 8.02 -1.63 0.55
N ALA A 67 7.85 -2.66 1.37
CA ALA A 67 6.77 -3.65 1.23
C ALA A 67 5.36 -3.10 1.53
N ILE A 68 5.26 -1.89 2.07
CA ILE A 68 3.99 -1.21 2.39
C ILE A 68 3.97 0.20 1.77
N LEU A 69 5.00 0.54 0.99
CA LEU A 69 5.19 1.92 0.52
C LEU A 69 3.99 2.38 -0.29
N GLN A 70 3.53 1.56 -1.21
CA GLN A 70 2.45 1.90 -2.14
C GLN A 70 1.16 2.24 -1.39
N ASP A 71 0.89 1.61 -0.24
CA ASP A 71 -0.29 1.89 0.60
C ASP A 71 -0.18 3.15 1.46
N MET A 72 0.99 3.80 1.48
CA MET A 72 1.27 4.93 2.39
C MET A 72 0.23 6.05 2.28
N GLY A 73 -0.35 6.25 1.10
CA GLY A 73 -1.32 7.29 0.82
C GLY A 73 -2.66 7.12 1.52
N TYR A 74 -3.05 5.90 1.88
CA TYR A 74 -4.30 5.62 2.58
C TYR A 74 -4.20 5.80 4.12
N TYR A 75 -3.00 6.07 4.65
CA TYR A 75 -2.82 6.35 6.08
C TYR A 75 -3.13 7.80 6.44
N PRO A 76 -3.38 8.12 7.72
CA PRO A 76 -3.64 9.50 8.14
C PRO A 76 -2.57 10.47 7.64
N LEU A 77 -3.02 11.59 7.05
CA LEU A 77 -2.17 12.59 6.41
C LEU A 77 -1.38 12.08 5.20
N GLY A 78 -1.78 10.95 4.62
CA GLY A 78 -1.31 10.45 3.34
C GLY A 78 -1.93 11.21 2.16
N ALA A 79 -1.69 10.70 0.96
CA ALA A 79 -2.26 11.18 -0.28
C ALA A 79 -2.76 9.98 -1.08
N GLU A 80 -4.07 9.79 -1.15
CA GLU A 80 -4.69 8.70 -1.91
C GLU A 80 -4.22 8.65 -3.35
N PHE A 81 -4.07 9.81 -3.99
CA PHE A 81 -3.52 9.92 -5.35
C PHE A 81 -2.14 9.26 -5.49
N PHE A 82 -1.25 9.34 -4.48
CA PHE A 82 0.03 8.62 -4.51
C PHE A 82 -0.19 7.11 -4.56
N THR A 83 -1.08 6.60 -3.71
CA THR A 83 -1.37 5.17 -3.63
C THR A 83 -2.00 4.68 -4.92
N ASN A 84 -3.01 5.38 -5.43
CA ASN A 84 -3.69 5.05 -6.67
C ASN A 84 -2.73 5.07 -7.87
N LEU A 85 -1.82 6.05 -7.97
CA LEU A 85 -0.76 6.05 -8.96
C LEU A 85 0.07 4.76 -8.88
N THR A 86 0.61 4.44 -7.70
CA THR A 86 1.49 3.28 -7.54
C THR A 86 0.80 1.92 -7.71
N HIS A 87 -0.54 1.88 -7.58
CA HIS A 87 -1.34 0.66 -7.77
C HIS A 87 -1.87 0.48 -9.19
N TYR A 88 -2.21 1.57 -9.88
CA TYR A 88 -3.01 1.50 -11.10
C TYR A 88 -2.32 2.11 -12.32
N VAL A 89 -1.34 3.00 -12.12
CA VAL A 89 -0.68 3.75 -13.17
C VAL A 89 0.80 3.37 -13.20
N ARG A 90 1.25 2.71 -14.27
CA ARG A 90 2.69 2.37 -14.42
C ARG A 90 3.33 1.67 -13.20
N SER A 91 2.57 0.83 -12.50
CA SER A 91 2.97 0.16 -11.25
C SER A 91 4.31 -0.62 -11.36
N GLY A 92 4.48 -1.35 -12.47
CA GLY A 92 5.71 -2.08 -12.77
C GLY A 92 6.90 -1.14 -12.99
N ASP A 93 6.71 -0.07 -13.76
CA ASP A 93 7.77 0.92 -14.01
C ASP A 93 8.19 1.67 -12.74
N PHE A 94 7.26 1.95 -11.82
CA PHE A 94 7.59 2.55 -10.53
C PHE A 94 8.59 1.70 -9.76
N VAL A 95 8.32 0.40 -9.62
CA VAL A 95 9.22 -0.56 -8.95
C VAL A 95 10.54 -0.69 -9.68
N ARG A 96 10.53 -0.75 -11.01
CA ARG A 96 11.77 -0.78 -11.81
C ARG A 96 12.62 0.47 -11.59
N ASN A 97 11.99 1.64 -11.54
CA ASN A 97 12.68 2.90 -11.29
C ASN A 97 13.26 2.94 -9.86
N LEU A 98 12.58 2.40 -8.85
CA LEU A 98 13.15 2.23 -7.51
C LEU A 98 14.42 1.35 -7.53
N LEU A 99 14.34 0.17 -8.16
CA LEU A 99 15.48 -0.77 -8.25
C LEU A 99 16.68 -0.17 -8.99
N ARG A 100 16.40 0.56 -10.07
CA ARG A 100 17.42 1.21 -10.91
C ARG A 100 18.05 2.42 -10.21
N GLN A 101 17.27 3.17 -9.43
CA GLN A 101 17.73 4.38 -8.75
C GLN A 101 18.41 4.09 -7.41
N ALA A 102 18.37 2.85 -6.90
CA ALA A 102 19.00 2.47 -5.65
C ALA A 102 20.54 2.52 -5.70
N ARG A 103 21.15 3.30 -4.80
CA ARG A 103 22.59 3.60 -4.79
C ARG A 103 23.34 2.93 -3.64
N ASN A 104 22.64 2.37 -2.65
CA ASN A 104 23.24 1.77 -1.47
C ASN A 104 22.38 0.58 -0.96
N PRO A 105 22.86 -0.21 0.00
CA PRO A 105 22.14 -1.40 0.48
C PRO A 105 20.73 -1.11 1.01
N THR A 106 20.52 0.03 1.68
CA THR A 106 19.23 0.37 2.29
C THR A 106 18.22 0.83 1.24
N GLU A 107 18.62 1.65 0.26
CA GLU A 107 17.79 1.99 -0.90
C GLU A 107 17.45 0.75 -1.74
N TYR A 108 18.40 -0.17 -1.90
CA TYR A 108 18.15 -1.40 -2.66
C TYR A 108 17.19 -2.33 -1.93
N ALA A 109 17.36 -2.50 -0.62
CA ALA A 109 16.41 -3.26 0.20
C ALA A 109 15.02 -2.63 0.21
N PHE A 110 14.92 -1.30 0.26
CA PHE A 110 13.66 -0.57 0.10
C PHE A 110 12.99 -0.87 -1.25
N ALA A 111 13.75 -0.83 -2.35
CA ALA A 111 13.24 -1.17 -3.67
C ALA A 111 12.82 -2.65 -3.81
N LEU A 112 13.56 -3.59 -3.20
CA LEU A 112 13.17 -5.00 -3.12
C LEU A 112 11.89 -5.19 -2.28
N GLY A 113 11.69 -4.37 -1.25
CA GLY A 113 10.43 -4.27 -0.52
C GLY A 113 9.28 -3.87 -1.44
N ALA A 114 9.43 -2.82 -2.24
CA ALA A 114 8.40 -2.39 -3.18
C ALA A 114 8.11 -3.45 -4.26
N LEU A 115 9.12 -4.22 -4.69
CA LEU A 115 8.94 -5.39 -5.54
C LEU A 115 8.15 -6.51 -4.85
N SER A 116 8.37 -6.70 -3.54
CA SER A 116 7.57 -7.63 -2.73
C SER A 116 6.12 -7.21 -2.65
N HIS A 117 5.83 -5.92 -2.51
CA HIS A 117 4.46 -5.40 -2.55
C HIS A 117 3.83 -5.63 -3.93
N TYR A 118 4.52 -5.26 -5.01
CA TYR A 118 4.05 -5.52 -6.38
C TYR A 118 3.72 -7.00 -6.62
N ALA A 119 4.56 -7.92 -6.15
CA ALA A 119 4.31 -9.35 -6.27
C ALA A 119 3.17 -9.84 -5.37
N ALA A 120 3.05 -9.26 -4.17
CA ALA A 120 2.00 -9.57 -3.22
C ALA A 120 0.64 -9.20 -3.78
N ASP A 121 0.48 -8.02 -4.38
CA ASP A 121 -0.85 -7.57 -4.76
C ASP A 121 -1.31 -8.19 -6.07
N ASN A 122 -0.42 -8.27 -7.07
CA ASN A 122 -0.70 -8.92 -8.36
C ASN A 122 -1.18 -10.39 -8.24
N VAL A 123 -0.89 -11.05 -7.13
CA VAL A 123 -1.29 -12.45 -6.88
C VAL A 123 -2.31 -12.53 -5.75
N GLY A 124 -2.04 -11.81 -4.67
CA GLY A 124 -2.79 -11.83 -3.43
C GLY A 124 -4.21 -11.31 -3.57
N HIS A 125 -4.42 -10.19 -4.25
CA HIS A 125 -5.76 -9.67 -4.50
C HIS A 125 -6.58 -10.63 -5.37
N PRO A 126 -6.17 -10.97 -6.61
CA PRO A 126 -7.01 -11.77 -7.50
C PRO A 126 -7.19 -13.23 -7.06
N GLU A 127 -6.22 -13.82 -6.33
CA GLU A 127 -6.32 -15.22 -5.87
C GLU A 127 -6.82 -15.36 -4.43
N GLY A 128 -6.60 -14.34 -3.60
CA GLY A 128 -6.95 -14.30 -2.18
C GLY A 128 -8.15 -13.40 -1.95
N THR A 129 -7.92 -12.10 -1.76
CA THR A 129 -8.95 -11.17 -1.26
C THR A 129 -10.19 -11.17 -2.16
N ASN A 130 -10.04 -10.93 -3.46
CA ASN A 130 -11.17 -10.69 -4.36
C ASN A 130 -12.08 -11.92 -4.54
N ARG A 131 -11.53 -13.12 -4.36
CA ARG A 131 -12.28 -14.39 -4.38
C ARG A 131 -12.92 -14.74 -3.05
N ILE A 132 -12.35 -14.28 -1.94
CA ILE A 132 -12.87 -14.55 -0.60
C ILE A 132 -13.96 -13.54 -0.23
N MET A 133 -13.87 -12.29 -0.69
CA MET A 133 -14.86 -11.23 -0.51
C MET A 133 -16.32 -11.69 -0.66
N PRO A 134 -16.74 -12.28 -1.80
CA PRO A 134 -18.13 -12.71 -1.99
C PRO A 134 -18.54 -13.93 -1.15
N THR A 135 -17.59 -14.60 -0.49
CA THR A 135 -17.88 -15.69 0.46
C THR A 135 -18.12 -15.18 1.87
N VAL A 136 -17.55 -14.02 2.20
CA VAL A 136 -17.69 -13.37 3.50
C VAL A 136 -18.87 -12.39 3.49
N TYR A 137 -19.10 -11.71 2.37
CA TYR A 137 -20.18 -10.74 2.21
C TYR A 137 -21.15 -11.18 1.10
N PRO A 138 -22.21 -11.95 1.43
CA PRO A 138 -23.17 -12.46 0.44
C PRO A 138 -23.87 -11.39 -0.39
N ASP A 139 -24.10 -10.20 0.20
CA ASP A 139 -24.73 -9.08 -0.52
C ASP A 139 -23.84 -8.59 -1.67
N LEU A 140 -22.52 -8.47 -1.44
CA LEU A 140 -21.56 -8.12 -2.50
C LEU A 140 -21.48 -9.19 -3.58
N ARG A 141 -21.69 -10.47 -3.24
CA ARG A 141 -21.79 -11.55 -4.22
C ARG A 141 -23.03 -11.41 -5.11
N ALA A 142 -24.15 -10.99 -4.53
CA ALA A 142 -25.39 -10.81 -5.28
C ALA A 142 -25.26 -9.65 -6.29
N GLU A 143 -24.52 -8.60 -5.91
CA GLU A 143 -24.32 -7.40 -6.72
C GLU A 143 -23.22 -7.57 -7.79
N TYR A 144 -22.04 -8.04 -7.40
CA TYR A 144 -20.84 -8.05 -8.26
C TYR A 144 -20.43 -9.45 -8.74
N GLY A 145 -21.05 -10.51 -8.20
CA GLY A 145 -20.79 -11.89 -8.60
C GLY A 145 -19.62 -12.56 -7.85
N PRO A 146 -18.90 -13.50 -8.49
CA PRO A 146 -17.94 -14.38 -7.79
C PRO A 146 -16.57 -13.75 -7.53
N ILE A 147 -16.32 -12.55 -8.02
CA ILE A 147 -15.08 -11.79 -7.82
C ILE A 147 -15.51 -10.36 -7.45
N VAL A 148 -15.05 -9.87 -6.32
CA VAL A 148 -15.33 -8.51 -5.85
C VAL A 148 -13.99 -7.81 -5.67
N THR A 149 -13.74 -6.78 -6.47
CA THR A 149 -12.50 -5.99 -6.48
C THR A 149 -12.51 -4.90 -5.42
N TYR A 150 -11.37 -4.24 -5.23
CA TYR A 150 -11.28 -3.08 -4.33
C TYR A 150 -12.20 -1.94 -4.78
N GLU A 151 -12.29 -1.65 -6.08
CA GLU A 151 -13.20 -0.62 -6.61
C GLU A 151 -14.68 -0.91 -6.31
N ASN A 152 -15.09 -2.17 -6.19
CA ASN A 152 -16.48 -2.51 -5.89
C ASN A 152 -16.85 -2.25 -4.43
N ALA A 153 -15.91 -2.44 -3.49
CA ALA A 153 -16.23 -2.40 -2.06
C ALA A 153 -15.02 -2.06 -1.18
N PRO A 154 -14.43 -0.85 -1.30
CA PRO A 154 -13.12 -0.52 -0.72
C PRO A 154 -13.08 -0.68 0.82
N ILE A 155 -14.17 -0.32 1.50
CA ILE A 155 -14.29 -0.46 2.97
C ILE A 155 -14.28 -1.93 3.37
N ARG A 156 -15.14 -2.75 2.74
CA ARG A 156 -15.26 -4.19 3.07
C ARG A 156 -14.03 -4.99 2.68
N HIS A 157 -13.39 -4.57 1.58
CA HIS A 157 -12.12 -5.12 1.13
C HIS A 157 -11.04 -4.96 2.20
N THR A 158 -10.89 -3.74 2.71
CA THR A 158 -9.92 -3.45 3.77
C THR A 158 -10.25 -4.14 5.10
N GLU A 159 -11.54 -4.24 5.47
CA GLU A 159 -11.97 -4.99 6.66
C GLU A 159 -11.57 -6.47 6.59
N LEU A 160 -11.80 -7.11 5.43
CA LEU A 160 -11.45 -8.51 5.21
C LEU A 160 -9.94 -8.72 5.33
N GLU A 161 -9.14 -7.83 4.76
CA GLU A 161 -7.68 -7.95 4.79
C GLU A 161 -7.11 -7.77 6.19
N PHE A 162 -7.63 -6.79 6.93
CA PHE A 162 -7.31 -6.65 8.35
C PHE A 162 -7.70 -7.90 9.14
N SER A 163 -8.82 -8.55 8.80
CA SER A 163 -9.24 -9.80 9.44
C SER A 163 -8.22 -10.93 9.23
N PHE A 164 -7.61 -11.04 8.03
CA PHE A 164 -6.57 -12.03 7.76
C PHE A 164 -5.37 -11.80 8.68
N ASP A 165 -4.88 -10.57 8.78
CA ASP A 165 -3.77 -10.21 9.66
C ASP A 165 -4.05 -10.61 11.11
N VAL A 166 -5.25 -10.31 11.63
CA VAL A 166 -5.67 -10.71 12.97
C VAL A 166 -5.60 -12.24 13.13
N VAL A 167 -6.14 -12.99 12.18
CA VAL A 167 -6.15 -14.47 12.23
C VAL A 167 -4.73 -15.04 12.14
N GLN A 168 -3.87 -14.50 11.26
CA GLN A 168 -2.50 -15.00 11.08
C GLN A 168 -1.60 -14.71 12.28
N VAL A 169 -1.71 -13.52 12.88
CA VAL A 169 -0.99 -13.20 14.12
C VAL A 169 -1.49 -14.07 15.26
N ALA A 170 -2.81 -14.23 15.39
CA ALA A 170 -3.41 -15.09 16.42
C ALA A 170 -3.00 -16.56 16.30
N ALA A 171 -2.75 -17.03 15.08
CA ALA A 171 -2.28 -18.37 14.79
C ALA A 171 -0.76 -18.56 14.95
N GLY A 172 -0.01 -17.51 15.33
CA GLY A 172 1.44 -17.58 15.51
C GLY A 172 2.24 -17.66 14.22
N ARG A 173 1.60 -17.38 13.08
CA ARG A 173 2.22 -17.56 11.76
C ARG A 173 3.02 -16.33 11.34
N TYR A 174 2.69 -15.17 11.88
CA TYR A 174 3.43 -13.93 11.65
C TYR A 174 4.37 -13.62 12.81
N ARG A 175 5.45 -12.90 12.50
CA ARG A 175 6.37 -12.38 13.53
C ARG A 175 5.63 -11.40 14.44
N THR A 176 6.11 -11.29 15.67
CA THR A 176 5.49 -10.43 16.69
C THR A 176 5.77 -8.96 16.41
N GLN A 177 4.89 -8.08 16.89
CA GLN A 177 5.14 -6.63 16.83
C GLN A 177 6.46 -6.24 17.51
N ASP A 178 6.85 -6.91 18.61
CA ASP A 178 8.10 -6.63 19.30
C ASP A 178 9.31 -6.93 18.41
N TYR A 179 9.23 -7.97 17.58
CA TYR A 179 10.25 -8.24 16.57
C TYR A 179 10.29 -7.14 15.51
N HIS A 180 9.16 -6.74 14.92
CA HIS A 180 9.14 -5.66 13.92
C HIS A 180 9.58 -4.32 14.49
N LYS A 181 9.24 -4.01 15.75
CA LYS A 181 9.74 -2.81 16.46
C LYS A 181 11.24 -2.83 16.68
N ALA A 182 11.79 -4.02 16.93
CA ALA A 182 13.22 -4.18 17.19
C ALA A 182 14.04 -4.05 15.90
N VAL A 183 13.54 -4.57 14.76
CA VAL A 183 14.14 -4.34 13.43
C VAL A 183 13.92 -2.89 12.97
N GLY A 184 12.72 -2.36 13.22
CA GLY A 184 12.29 -1.03 12.81
C GLY A 184 11.61 -1.00 11.44
N PHE A 185 11.06 0.17 11.09
CA PHE A 185 10.40 0.44 9.83
C PHE A 185 10.90 1.76 9.27
N ARG A 186 11.54 1.72 8.09
CA ARG A 186 12.17 2.91 7.50
C ARG A 186 11.79 3.11 6.04
N VAL A 187 11.47 4.36 5.71
CA VAL A 187 11.20 4.80 4.33
C VAL A 187 12.43 5.51 3.80
N SER A 188 12.92 5.07 2.63
CA SER A 188 14.03 5.74 1.96
C SER A 188 13.51 6.83 1.02
N LYS A 189 13.38 8.05 1.55
CA LYS A 189 12.88 9.21 0.78
C LYS A 189 13.72 9.52 -0.47
N PRO A 190 15.07 9.50 -0.44
CA PRO A 190 15.84 9.92 -1.61
C PRO A 190 15.60 9.05 -2.86
N VAL A 191 15.53 7.72 -2.72
CA VAL A 191 15.23 6.83 -3.86
C VAL A 191 13.77 6.94 -4.27
N LEU A 192 12.86 7.12 -3.31
CA LEU A 192 11.43 7.32 -3.57
C LEU A 192 11.21 8.57 -4.43
N GLU A 193 11.78 9.71 -4.05
CA GLU A 193 11.66 10.98 -4.81
C GLU A 193 12.19 10.84 -6.24
N ARG A 194 13.36 10.22 -6.41
CA ARG A 194 13.95 10.00 -7.74
C ARG A 194 13.10 9.08 -8.61
N ALA A 195 12.61 7.98 -8.05
CA ALA A 195 11.83 7.00 -8.78
C ALA A 195 10.42 7.52 -9.10
N PHE A 196 9.78 8.21 -8.16
CA PHE A 196 8.45 8.79 -8.33
C PHE A 196 8.46 9.85 -9.44
N ARG A 197 9.41 10.80 -9.39
CA ARG A 197 9.54 11.80 -10.46
C ARG A 197 9.87 11.20 -11.80
N GLN A 198 10.72 10.18 -11.85
CA GLN A 198 11.02 9.52 -13.11
C GLN A 198 9.81 8.77 -13.71
N THR A 199 8.95 8.22 -12.87
CA THR A 199 7.80 7.42 -13.31
C THR A 199 6.64 8.30 -13.71
N TYR A 200 6.35 9.33 -12.92
CA TYR A 200 5.12 10.12 -13.04
C TYR A 200 5.35 11.57 -13.45
N GLY A 201 6.60 12.03 -13.55
CA GLY A 201 6.89 13.44 -13.83
C GLY A 201 6.45 14.40 -12.71
N LEU A 202 6.12 13.88 -11.53
CA LEU A 202 5.69 14.64 -10.37
C LEU A 202 6.70 14.51 -9.23
N GLU A 203 6.85 15.56 -8.44
CA GLU A 203 7.58 15.51 -7.19
C GLU A 203 6.67 15.06 -6.04
N LEU A 204 7.20 14.41 -5.00
CA LEU A 204 6.37 13.98 -3.86
C LEU A 204 5.65 15.16 -3.19
N GLY A 205 6.30 16.33 -3.11
CA GLY A 205 5.70 17.55 -2.54
C GLY A 205 4.58 18.15 -3.39
N GLN A 206 4.36 17.66 -4.61
CA GLN A 206 3.23 18.04 -5.47
C GLN A 206 2.01 17.15 -5.25
N VAL A 207 2.17 16.03 -4.51
CA VAL A 207 1.12 15.06 -4.23
C VAL A 207 0.79 15.03 -2.73
N PHE A 208 1.81 15.07 -1.87
CA PHE A 208 1.65 15.16 -0.43
C PHE A 208 1.70 16.62 0.04
N LEU A 209 0.75 17.01 0.91
CA LEU A 209 0.79 18.30 1.59
C LEU A 209 2.11 18.50 2.36
N ASN A 210 2.60 17.44 3.02
CA ASN A 210 3.91 17.43 3.67
C ASN A 210 4.47 16.01 3.76
N VAL A 211 5.45 15.69 2.91
CA VAL A 211 6.06 14.35 2.82
C VAL A 211 6.59 13.84 4.16
N ASP A 212 7.24 14.68 4.97
CA ASP A 212 7.81 14.27 6.24
C ASP A 212 6.75 13.93 7.29
N VAL A 213 5.68 14.71 7.34
CA VAL A 213 4.53 14.46 8.22
C VAL A 213 3.78 13.21 7.78
N SER A 214 3.57 13.02 6.47
CA SER A 214 2.93 11.81 5.92
C SER A 214 3.74 10.56 6.27
N VAL A 215 5.05 10.57 6.06
CA VAL A 215 5.94 9.45 6.41
C VAL A 215 5.96 9.20 7.93
N ALA A 216 5.95 10.25 8.75
CA ALA A 216 5.91 10.10 10.21
C ALA A 216 4.58 9.50 10.70
N SER A 217 3.46 9.93 10.11
CA SER A 217 2.11 9.46 10.43
C SER A 217 1.93 8.00 10.00
N PHE A 218 2.41 7.66 8.80
CA PHE A 218 2.48 6.29 8.31
C PHE A 218 3.30 5.38 9.23
N ARG A 219 4.51 5.79 9.61
CA ARG A 219 5.34 5.09 10.59
C ARG A 219 4.62 4.87 11.91
N PHE A 220 3.87 5.86 12.38
CA PHE A 220 3.10 5.76 13.61
C PHE A 220 1.95 4.75 13.48
N ALA A 221 1.21 4.78 12.38
CA ALA A 221 0.11 3.87 12.12
C ALA A 221 0.57 2.40 12.09
N VAL A 222 1.61 2.10 11.31
CA VAL A 222 2.21 0.76 11.19
C VAL A 222 2.76 0.26 12.53
N ASN A 223 3.51 1.10 13.24
CA ASN A 223 4.22 0.63 14.44
C ASN A 223 3.36 0.63 15.71
N GLN A 224 2.28 1.40 15.78
CA GLN A 224 1.51 1.58 17.03
C GLN A 224 0.02 1.31 16.86
N LEU A 225 -0.63 1.93 15.87
CA LEU A 225 -2.09 1.85 15.72
C LEU A 225 -2.55 0.46 15.29
N LEU A 226 -2.02 -0.05 14.17
CA LEU A 226 -2.44 -1.34 13.62
C LEU A 226 -2.25 -2.50 14.60
N PRO A 227 -1.10 -2.64 15.28
CA PRO A 227 -0.96 -3.71 16.26
C PRO A 227 -1.85 -3.53 17.51
N ALA A 228 -2.21 -2.29 17.86
CA ALA A 228 -3.18 -2.05 18.93
C ALA A 228 -4.60 -2.47 18.50
N ALA A 229 -5.00 -2.15 17.27
CA ALA A 229 -6.24 -2.61 16.67
C ALA A 229 -6.28 -4.14 16.60
N ALA A 230 -5.22 -4.80 16.14
CA ALA A 230 -5.14 -6.25 16.05
C ALA A 230 -5.24 -6.94 17.43
N ARG A 231 -4.67 -6.33 18.48
CA ARG A 231 -4.87 -6.80 19.87
C ARG A 231 -6.31 -6.64 20.34
N ALA A 232 -6.93 -5.50 20.07
CA ALA A 232 -8.33 -5.25 20.44
C ALA A 232 -9.27 -6.24 19.73
N ALA A 233 -9.04 -6.47 18.44
CA ALA A 233 -9.71 -7.47 17.62
C ALA A 233 -9.63 -8.87 18.26
N TRP A 234 -8.41 -9.34 18.59
CA TRP A 234 -8.24 -10.61 19.30
C TRP A 234 -9.00 -10.67 20.63
N HIS A 235 -8.92 -9.62 21.45
CA HIS A 235 -9.62 -9.58 22.74
C HIS A 235 -11.14 -9.75 22.57
N SER A 236 -11.72 -9.12 21.54
CA SER A 236 -13.15 -9.19 21.24
C SER A 236 -13.58 -10.53 20.63
N GLN A 237 -12.84 -11.07 19.65
CA GLN A 237 -13.29 -12.20 18.82
C GLN A 237 -12.51 -13.52 19.05
N HIS A 238 -11.73 -13.66 20.14
CA HIS A 238 -10.87 -14.83 20.38
C HIS A 238 -11.56 -16.21 20.27
N ARG A 239 -12.87 -16.30 20.58
CA ARG A 239 -13.63 -17.56 20.46
C ARG A 239 -13.84 -17.95 19.00
N GLU A 240 -14.19 -16.99 18.15
CA GLU A 240 -14.44 -17.21 16.72
C GLU A 240 -13.13 -17.45 15.98
N ILE A 241 -12.08 -16.69 16.31
CA ILE A 241 -10.73 -16.91 15.76
C ILE A 241 -10.24 -18.33 16.08
N ARG A 242 -10.53 -18.87 17.27
CA ARG A 242 -10.19 -20.26 17.63
C ARG A 242 -11.03 -21.31 16.91
N ARG A 243 -12.25 -20.98 16.46
CA ARG A 243 -13.06 -21.89 15.64
C ARG A 243 -12.48 -22.02 14.24
N VAL A 244 -12.03 -20.92 13.66
CA VAL A 244 -11.41 -20.87 12.32
C VAL A 244 -9.99 -21.44 12.37
N SER A 245 -9.19 -21.04 13.36
CA SER A 245 -7.82 -21.53 13.59
C SER A 245 -7.67 -22.14 14.99
N PRO A 246 -7.88 -23.47 15.16
CA PRO A 246 -7.80 -24.14 16.46
C PRO A 246 -6.43 -24.07 17.14
N ARG A 247 -5.38 -23.79 16.36
CA ARG A 247 -4.00 -23.61 16.87
C ARG A 247 -3.73 -22.19 17.37
N ALA A 248 -4.69 -21.26 17.28
CA ALA A 248 -4.52 -19.89 17.72
C ALA A 248 -4.28 -19.78 19.25
N ARG A 249 -3.14 -19.21 19.64
CA ARG A 249 -2.69 -19.10 21.04
C ARG A 249 -2.44 -17.64 21.41
N ARG A 250 -3.01 -17.20 22.53
CA ARG A 250 -2.77 -15.86 23.13
C ARG A 250 -1.28 -15.58 23.38
N ARG A 251 -0.47 -16.62 23.59
CA ARG A 251 0.91 -16.53 24.10
C ARG A 251 1.92 -16.02 23.07
N GLU A 252 1.56 -15.94 21.78
CA GLU A 252 2.42 -15.40 20.72
C GLU A 252 2.26 -13.89 20.52
N TYR A 253 1.23 -13.27 21.10
CA TYR A 253 1.12 -11.80 21.20
C TYR A 253 2.03 -11.17 22.27
N LEU A 254 2.63 -11.99 23.15
CA LEU A 254 3.35 -11.56 24.35
C LEU A 254 4.74 -12.18 24.49
N TYR A 255 5.39 -12.54 23.38
CA TYR A 255 6.83 -12.67 23.46
C TYR A 255 7.42 -11.27 23.51
N LYS A 256 7.68 -10.80 24.75
CA LYS A 256 8.79 -9.88 25.00
C LYS A 256 9.98 -10.51 24.32
N THR A 257 10.33 -10.05 23.13
CA THR A 257 11.67 -10.28 22.62
C THR A 257 12.58 -9.81 23.74
N ASN A 258 13.35 -10.73 24.34
CA ASN A 258 14.29 -10.35 25.39
C ASN A 258 15.22 -9.35 24.72
N ARG A 259 15.07 -8.09 25.09
CA ARG A 259 15.78 -6.97 24.49
C ARG A 259 17.29 -7.25 24.48
N ARG A 260 17.82 -7.88 25.54
CA ARG A 260 19.22 -8.33 25.58
C ARG A 260 19.54 -9.43 24.57
N ARG A 261 18.65 -10.40 24.35
CA ARG A 261 18.85 -11.47 23.34
C ARG A 261 18.83 -10.91 21.92
N PHE A 262 17.95 -9.96 21.65
CA PHE A 262 17.92 -9.26 20.35
C PHE A 262 19.13 -8.34 20.17
N GLU A 263 19.51 -7.58 21.20
CA GLU A 263 20.73 -6.76 21.20
C GLU A 263 22.00 -7.63 21.08
N GLN A 264 21.99 -8.86 21.61
CA GLN A 264 23.05 -9.86 21.44
C GLN A 264 23.10 -10.47 20.03
N GLU A 265 21.95 -10.73 19.42
CA GLU A 265 21.85 -11.38 18.11
C GLU A 265 21.98 -10.36 16.96
N PHE A 266 21.64 -9.08 17.20
CA PHE A 266 21.49 -8.07 16.14
C PHE A 266 22.05 -6.67 16.48
N GLY A 267 22.66 -6.42 17.65
CA GLY A 267 23.30 -5.12 17.98
C GLY A 267 22.36 -4.04 18.53
N THR A 268 22.85 -2.79 18.71
CA THR A 268 22.11 -1.69 19.38
C THR A 268 21.83 -0.45 18.51
N ASP A 269 22.34 -0.39 17.28
CA ASP A 269 22.35 0.83 16.45
C ASP A 269 21.13 0.94 15.53
N TYR A 270 19.96 1.24 16.11
CA TYR A 270 18.72 1.48 15.36
C TYR A 270 18.23 2.94 15.51
N GLU A 271 17.84 3.57 14.40
CA GLU A 271 17.24 4.92 14.44
C GLU A 271 15.94 4.94 15.23
N LYS A 272 15.94 5.72 16.30
CA LYS A 272 14.73 6.04 17.06
C LYS A 272 14.01 7.21 16.41
N PRO A 273 12.67 7.27 16.43
CA PRO A 273 11.95 8.43 15.93
C PRO A 273 12.45 9.72 16.58
N GLY A 274 12.77 10.72 15.74
CA GLY A 274 13.24 12.04 16.15
C GLY A 274 12.23 12.78 17.05
N PHE A 275 12.63 13.91 17.63
CA PHE A 275 11.78 14.67 18.55
C PHE A 275 10.43 15.09 17.92
N GLY A 276 10.45 15.57 16.67
CA GLY A 276 9.22 15.96 15.95
C GLY A 276 8.24 14.81 15.72
N ALA A 277 8.74 13.64 15.29
CA ALA A 277 7.92 12.42 15.12
C ALA A 277 7.31 11.94 16.44
N ARG A 278 8.03 12.09 17.56
CA ARG A 278 7.51 11.80 18.90
C ARG A 278 6.41 12.78 19.34
N MET A 279 6.49 14.04 18.93
CA MET A 279 5.44 15.04 19.21
C MET A 279 4.19 14.81 18.36
N ALA A 280 4.33 14.55 17.06
CA ALA A 280 3.21 14.19 16.19
C ALA A 280 2.49 12.93 16.71
N ALA A 281 3.24 11.88 17.07
CA ALA A 281 2.68 10.68 17.69
C ALA A 281 1.96 10.95 19.03
N ARG A 282 2.40 11.95 19.82
CA ARG A 282 1.70 12.36 21.04
C ARG A 282 0.39 13.07 20.74
N VAL A 283 0.35 13.94 19.73
CA VAL A 283 -0.87 14.63 19.29
C VAL A 283 -1.90 13.62 18.77
N ILE A 284 -1.48 12.62 17.98
CA ILE A 284 -2.36 11.55 17.50
C ILE A 284 -2.83 10.64 18.67
N ASN A 285 -2.01 10.43 19.69
CA ASN A 285 -2.40 9.69 20.90
C ASN A 285 -3.28 10.50 21.88
N LEU A 286 -3.33 11.82 21.76
CA LEU A 286 -4.16 12.73 22.57
C LEU A 286 -5.59 12.87 22.03
N LEU A 287 -5.89 12.22 20.90
CA LEU A 287 -7.22 12.19 20.31
C LEU A 287 -8.20 11.46 21.25
N PRO A 288 -9.42 12.00 21.44
CA PRO A 288 -10.41 11.41 22.34
C PRO A 288 -10.84 10.02 21.85
N LYS A 289 -10.90 9.05 22.76
CA LYS A 289 -11.37 7.68 22.49
C LYS A 289 -12.90 7.57 22.58
N ILE A 290 -13.67 8.42 21.90
CA ILE A 290 -15.13 8.45 22.03
C ILE A 290 -15.82 8.64 20.66
N GLY A 291 -16.56 7.60 20.22
CA GLY A 291 -17.44 7.52 19.03
C GLY A 291 -16.74 7.33 17.67
N PRO A 292 -17.28 6.63 16.64
CA PRO A 292 -18.29 5.56 16.59
C PRO A 292 -17.61 4.21 16.85
N LEU A 293 -17.40 3.85 18.12
CA LEU A 293 -16.81 2.56 18.50
C LEU A 293 -17.83 1.39 18.45
N LYS A 294 -18.98 1.60 17.79
CA LYS A 294 -19.93 0.56 17.39
C LYS A 294 -19.59 0.19 15.94
N THR A 295 -18.66 -0.75 15.77
CA THR A 295 -18.46 -1.70 14.67
C THR A 295 -16.97 -1.97 14.48
N TYR A 296 -16.37 -2.78 15.35
CA TYR A 296 -15.37 -3.73 14.86
C TYR A 296 -16.12 -4.93 14.25
N ALA A 297 -16.95 -4.65 13.25
CA ALA A 297 -17.77 -5.63 12.55
C ALA A 297 -17.05 -6.05 11.26
N PHE A 298 -15.73 -6.32 11.36
CA PHE A 298 -15.07 -7.09 10.33
C PHE A 298 -15.51 -8.54 10.52
N GLU A 299 -15.86 -9.18 9.41
CA GLU A 299 -16.22 -10.58 9.42
C GLU A 299 -14.98 -11.43 9.26
N LEU A 300 -14.93 -12.56 9.98
CA LEU A 300 -13.82 -13.49 9.86
C LEU A 300 -14.04 -14.39 8.63
N PRO A 301 -12.99 -14.68 7.85
CA PRO A 301 -13.09 -15.65 6.78
C PRO A 301 -13.45 -17.03 7.35
N SER A 302 -14.19 -17.80 6.56
CA SER A 302 -14.43 -19.21 6.89
C SER A 302 -13.11 -20.00 6.91
N ALA A 303 -13.13 -21.23 7.46
CA ALA A 303 -11.96 -22.11 7.40
C ALA A 303 -11.52 -22.42 5.96
N GLU A 304 -12.43 -22.32 4.98
CA GLU A 304 -12.11 -22.40 3.56
C GLU A 304 -11.45 -21.12 3.05
N GLY A 305 -11.99 -19.95 3.39
CA GLY A 305 -11.34 -18.66 3.10
C GLY A 305 -9.92 -18.59 3.67
N GLU A 306 -9.68 -19.07 4.90
CA GLU A 306 -8.33 -19.15 5.47
C GLU A 306 -7.41 -20.14 4.71
N ARG A 307 -7.96 -21.22 4.15
CA ARG A 307 -7.17 -22.13 3.29
C ARG A 307 -6.79 -21.45 1.98
N GLN A 308 -7.74 -20.76 1.33
CA GLN A 308 -7.52 -20.01 0.10
C GLN A 308 -6.49 -18.89 0.31
N PHE A 309 -6.64 -18.09 1.36
CA PHE A 309 -5.66 -17.04 1.73
C PHE A 309 -4.25 -17.61 1.94
N ARG A 310 -4.12 -18.76 2.62
CA ARG A 310 -2.79 -19.40 2.80
C ARG A 310 -2.22 -19.99 1.52
N GLN A 311 -3.06 -20.28 0.53
CA GLN A 311 -2.63 -20.71 -0.80
C GLN A 311 -2.15 -19.51 -1.61
N SER A 312 -2.92 -18.42 -1.65
CA SER A 312 -2.50 -17.17 -2.31
C SER A 312 -1.21 -16.63 -1.69
N TYR A 313 -1.08 -16.63 -0.35
CA TYR A 313 0.17 -16.25 0.32
C TYR A 313 1.37 -17.10 -0.14
N ARG A 314 1.21 -18.42 -0.31
CA ARG A 314 2.29 -19.29 -0.82
C ARG A 314 2.64 -18.98 -2.27
N ALA A 315 1.64 -18.66 -3.11
CA ALA A 315 1.85 -18.23 -4.48
C ALA A 315 2.61 -16.89 -4.53
N VAL A 316 2.27 -15.93 -3.67
CA VAL A 316 3.00 -14.66 -3.49
C VAL A 316 4.47 -14.91 -3.17
N LEU A 317 4.79 -15.79 -2.21
CA LEU A 317 6.19 -16.11 -1.89
C LEU A 317 6.94 -16.67 -3.11
N GLY A 318 6.30 -17.55 -3.88
CA GLY A 318 6.86 -18.13 -5.09
C GLY A 318 7.09 -17.09 -6.19
N GLN A 319 6.11 -16.22 -6.43
CA GLN A 319 6.18 -15.17 -7.43
C GLN A 319 7.27 -14.16 -7.08
N PHE A 320 7.33 -13.69 -5.84
CA PHE A 320 8.36 -12.75 -5.41
C PHE A 320 9.78 -13.34 -5.51
N CYS A 321 9.96 -14.60 -5.10
CA CYS A 321 11.26 -15.27 -5.26
C CYS A 321 11.62 -15.51 -6.75
N THR A 322 10.63 -15.68 -7.62
CA THR A 322 10.84 -15.77 -9.08
C THR A 322 11.30 -14.43 -9.65
N LEU A 323 10.62 -13.33 -9.28
CA LEU A 323 10.99 -11.98 -9.73
C LEU A 323 12.38 -11.58 -9.24
N THR A 324 12.71 -11.89 -7.98
CA THR A 324 14.04 -11.59 -7.41
C THR A 324 15.16 -12.42 -8.07
N ALA A 325 14.90 -13.68 -8.44
CA ALA A 325 15.86 -14.52 -9.15
C ALA A 325 16.17 -14.02 -10.58
N GLN A 326 15.29 -13.20 -11.17
CA GLN A 326 15.52 -12.59 -12.48
C GLN A 326 16.30 -11.27 -12.39
N LEU A 327 16.48 -10.69 -11.20
CA LEU A 327 17.20 -9.44 -11.05
C LEU A 327 18.69 -9.64 -11.37
N PRO A 328 19.30 -8.68 -12.09
CA PRO A 328 20.72 -8.76 -12.39
C PRO A 328 21.57 -8.63 -11.11
N PRO A 329 22.77 -9.24 -11.12
CA PRO A 329 23.67 -9.23 -9.98
C PRO A 329 24.31 -7.85 -9.71
N ASP A 330 24.40 -6.99 -10.72
CA ASP A 330 24.97 -5.65 -10.61
C ASP A 330 24.02 -4.56 -11.15
N THR A 331 24.40 -3.29 -10.95
CA THR A 331 23.64 -2.10 -11.34
C THR A 331 23.69 -1.76 -12.83
N THR A 332 24.58 -2.41 -13.58
CA THR A 332 24.88 -2.05 -14.98
C THR A 332 23.94 -2.75 -15.95
N ALA A 333 23.46 -3.93 -15.58
CA ALA A 333 22.48 -4.67 -16.35
C ALA A 333 21.07 -4.10 -16.16
N ARG A 334 20.30 -4.10 -17.26
CA ARG A 334 18.92 -3.60 -17.28
C ARG A 334 18.04 -4.48 -16.39
N SER A 335 17.35 -3.88 -15.42
CA SER A 335 16.37 -4.61 -14.60
C SER A 335 15.30 -5.26 -15.50
N PRO A 336 14.81 -6.46 -15.14
CA PRO A 336 13.77 -7.17 -15.87
C PRO A 336 12.56 -6.28 -16.14
N HIS A 337 11.85 -6.59 -17.22
CA HIS A 337 10.60 -5.93 -17.52
C HIS A 337 9.53 -6.41 -16.54
N LEU A 338 9.03 -5.50 -15.71
CA LEU A 338 7.82 -5.69 -14.91
C LEU A 338 6.66 -5.09 -15.69
N LEU A 339 5.56 -5.83 -15.81
CA LEU A 339 4.37 -5.35 -16.50
C LEU A 339 3.70 -4.25 -15.68
N ASN A 340 3.14 -3.26 -16.36
CA ASN A 340 2.26 -2.28 -15.72
C ASN A 340 0.88 -2.93 -15.56
N THR A 341 0.60 -3.38 -14.35
CA THR A 341 -0.61 -4.10 -13.99
C THR A 341 -1.41 -3.29 -12.98
N ASN A 342 -2.73 -3.41 -13.02
CA ASN A 342 -3.57 -2.99 -11.91
C ASN A 342 -3.34 -3.97 -10.74
N LEU A 343 -2.84 -3.46 -9.63
CA LEU A 343 -2.41 -4.30 -8.51
C LEU A 343 -3.57 -5.03 -7.80
N ASP A 344 -4.82 -4.54 -7.91
CA ASP A 344 -5.98 -5.24 -7.36
C ASP A 344 -6.42 -6.43 -8.24
N THR A 345 -6.28 -6.33 -9.56
CA THR A 345 -6.75 -7.40 -10.47
C THR A 345 -5.64 -8.31 -11.00
N GLY A 346 -4.39 -7.87 -10.89
CA GLY A 346 -3.23 -8.50 -11.52
C GLY A 346 -3.23 -8.43 -13.07
N GLN A 347 -4.17 -7.70 -13.67
CA GLN A 347 -4.31 -7.59 -15.12
C GLN A 347 -3.57 -6.35 -15.66
N PRO A 348 -3.15 -6.35 -16.94
CA PRO A 348 -2.56 -5.15 -17.55
C PRO A 348 -3.48 -3.93 -17.42
N ALA A 349 -2.92 -2.79 -17.01
CA ALA A 349 -3.68 -1.55 -16.91
C ALA A 349 -4.17 -1.12 -18.30
N ARG A 350 -5.47 -0.89 -18.44
CA ARG A 350 -6.13 -0.49 -19.70
C ARG A 350 -7.27 0.46 -19.38
N ALA A 351 -7.43 1.47 -20.23
CA ALA A 351 -8.57 2.36 -20.18
C ALA A 351 -9.89 1.59 -20.17
N THR A 352 -10.88 2.05 -19.40
CA THR A 352 -12.22 1.46 -19.22
C THR A 352 -12.28 0.13 -18.49
N ALA A 353 -11.13 -0.47 -18.13
CA ALA A 353 -11.10 -1.77 -17.47
C ALA A 353 -11.22 -1.69 -15.94
N TYR A 354 -10.94 -0.52 -15.35
CA TYR A 354 -10.98 -0.30 -13.91
C TYR A 354 -11.12 1.20 -13.62
N GLN A 355 -12.16 1.61 -12.90
CA GLN A 355 -12.55 3.01 -12.82
C GLN A 355 -11.49 3.86 -12.09
N LEU A 356 -11.00 3.38 -10.94
CA LEU A 356 -9.95 4.08 -10.19
C LEU A 356 -8.66 4.26 -11.01
N ALA A 357 -8.39 3.36 -11.96
CA ALA A 357 -7.24 3.51 -12.85
C ALA A 357 -7.49 4.66 -13.83
N ASP A 358 -8.67 4.73 -14.44
CA ASP A 358 -9.04 5.80 -15.38
C ASP A 358 -8.98 7.18 -14.72
N GLU A 359 -9.53 7.29 -13.50
CA GLU A 359 -9.47 8.51 -12.69
C GLU A 359 -8.03 8.91 -12.38
N SER A 360 -7.19 7.95 -12.00
CA SER A 360 -5.77 8.19 -11.67
C SER A 360 -4.95 8.63 -12.88
N TYR A 361 -5.16 8.00 -14.04
CA TYR A 361 -4.53 8.42 -15.29
C TYR A 361 -4.99 9.82 -15.69
N GLY A 362 -6.27 10.14 -15.49
CA GLY A 362 -6.82 11.46 -15.74
C GLY A 362 -6.19 12.51 -14.82
N GLU A 363 -6.16 12.26 -13.51
CA GLU A 363 -5.59 13.18 -12.53
C GLU A 363 -4.10 13.40 -12.79
N LEU A 364 -3.34 12.34 -13.11
CA LEU A 364 -1.94 12.46 -13.52
C LEU A 364 -1.76 13.41 -14.71
N LEU A 365 -2.58 13.24 -15.75
CA LEU A 365 -2.52 14.08 -16.95
C LEU A 365 -2.84 15.54 -16.62
N ARG A 366 -3.85 15.79 -15.78
CA ARG A 366 -4.21 17.15 -15.33
C ARG A 366 -3.10 17.77 -14.48
N GLU A 367 -2.51 17.03 -13.55
CA GLU A 367 -1.41 17.53 -12.72
C GLU A 367 -0.15 17.85 -13.54
N LEU A 368 0.16 17.03 -14.54
CA LEU A 368 1.24 17.31 -15.49
C LEU A 368 0.94 18.56 -16.32
N HIS A 369 -0.29 18.70 -16.83
CA HIS A 369 -0.69 19.86 -17.62
C HIS A 369 -0.64 21.17 -16.82
N LYS A 370 -1.14 21.18 -15.58
CA LYS A 370 -1.03 22.32 -14.65
C LYS A 370 0.42 22.80 -14.48
N ARG A 371 1.38 21.88 -14.58
CA ARG A 371 2.83 22.11 -14.47
C ARG A 371 3.51 22.21 -15.82
N GLN A 372 2.75 22.48 -16.88
CA GLN A 372 3.25 22.65 -18.23
C GLN A 372 4.13 21.48 -18.70
N PHE A 373 3.89 20.27 -18.20
CA PHE A 373 4.64 19.06 -18.51
C PHE A 373 6.16 19.16 -18.22
N GLU A 374 6.57 19.93 -17.21
CA GLU A 374 7.98 20.25 -16.90
C GLU A 374 8.92 19.02 -16.82
N HIS A 375 8.45 17.91 -16.25
CA HIS A 375 9.23 16.68 -16.08
C HIS A 375 8.66 15.48 -16.85
N LEU A 376 7.90 15.74 -17.91
CA LEU A 376 7.35 14.70 -18.76
C LEU A 376 8.49 13.92 -19.45
N THR A 377 8.56 12.61 -19.19
CA THR A 377 9.51 11.73 -19.87
C THR A 377 8.91 11.20 -21.18
N PRO A 378 9.73 10.82 -22.19
CA PRO A 378 9.21 10.22 -23.42
C PRO A 378 8.35 8.98 -23.16
N ALA A 379 8.77 8.12 -22.23
CA ALA A 379 8.03 6.92 -21.86
C ALA A 379 6.68 7.26 -21.22
N LEU A 380 6.61 8.30 -20.37
CA LEU A 380 5.36 8.76 -19.77
C LEU A 380 4.41 9.38 -20.79
N ARG A 381 4.95 10.16 -21.74
CA ARG A 381 4.17 10.68 -22.86
C ARG A 381 3.54 9.57 -23.69
N GLU A 382 4.33 8.57 -24.09
CA GLU A 382 3.85 7.43 -24.88
C GLU A 382 2.75 6.66 -24.15
N GLU A 383 2.93 6.40 -22.85
CA GLU A 383 1.95 5.72 -22.02
C GLU A 383 0.63 6.50 -21.94
N LEU A 384 0.66 7.80 -21.65
CA LEU A 384 -0.54 8.63 -21.55
C LEU A 384 -1.29 8.70 -22.89
N LEU A 385 -0.57 8.85 -24.00
CA LEU A 385 -1.17 8.85 -25.34
C LEU A 385 -1.77 7.49 -25.72
N THR A 386 -1.13 6.40 -25.29
CA THR A 386 -1.62 5.04 -25.53
C THR A 386 -2.86 4.75 -24.69
N TYR A 387 -2.84 5.11 -23.41
CA TYR A 387 -3.97 4.91 -22.49
C TYR A 387 -5.23 5.64 -23.01
N PHE A 388 -5.09 6.89 -23.44
CA PHE A 388 -6.18 7.71 -23.95
C PHE A 388 -6.36 7.67 -25.48
N ALA A 389 -5.85 6.63 -26.15
CA ALA A 389 -5.93 6.53 -27.62
C ALA A 389 -7.38 6.54 -28.13
N ASN A 390 -8.31 5.97 -27.35
CA ASN A 390 -9.74 5.90 -27.68
C ASN A 390 -10.58 7.01 -27.01
N GLY A 391 -9.93 8.05 -26.48
CA GLY A 391 -10.59 9.14 -25.75
C GLY A 391 -10.50 9.00 -24.23
N ILE A 392 -11.07 9.98 -23.51
CA ILE A 392 -11.15 9.94 -22.04
C ILE A 392 -12.28 8.99 -21.64
N PRO A 393 -12.01 7.95 -20.84
CA PRO A 393 -13.03 7.06 -20.30
C PRO A 393 -14.17 7.83 -19.63
N THR A 394 -15.38 7.31 -19.76
CA THR A 394 -16.55 7.83 -19.04
C THR A 394 -16.82 6.89 -17.88
N PRO A 395 -17.04 7.40 -16.65
CA PRO A 395 -17.46 6.57 -15.53
C PRO A 395 -18.70 5.74 -15.91
N ALA A 396 -18.78 4.52 -15.41
CA ALA A 396 -19.98 3.71 -15.61
C ALA A 396 -21.16 4.41 -14.93
N GLN A 397 -22.20 4.74 -15.69
CA GLN A 397 -23.45 5.23 -15.11
C GLN A 397 -24.07 4.11 -14.27
N GLN A 398 -24.32 4.36 -12.98
CA GLN A 398 -25.13 3.46 -12.17
C GLN A 398 -26.49 3.31 -12.88
N THR A 399 -26.85 2.07 -13.25
CA THR A 399 -28.06 1.79 -14.04
C THR A 399 -29.33 1.83 -13.21
N ASP A 400 -29.31 2.47 -12.03
CA ASP A 400 -30.50 2.58 -11.22
C ASP A 400 -31.50 3.51 -11.92
N HIS A 401 -32.70 3.01 -12.20
CA HIS A 401 -33.75 3.73 -12.93
C HIS A 401 -34.39 4.88 -12.12
N LYS A 402 -33.67 5.42 -11.12
CA LYS A 402 -34.05 6.61 -10.36
C LYS A 402 -33.31 7.82 -10.93
N ALA A 403 -33.99 8.97 -10.93
CA ALA A 403 -33.29 10.22 -11.13
C ALA A 403 -32.26 10.38 -10.01
N PRO A 404 -31.03 10.82 -10.33
CA PRO A 404 -30.02 11.06 -9.32
C PRO A 404 -30.55 12.07 -8.31
N ASP A 405 -30.21 11.86 -7.04
CA ASP A 405 -30.47 12.89 -6.03
C ASP A 405 -29.54 14.09 -6.20
N ASP A 406 -29.71 15.13 -5.38
CA ASP A 406 -28.96 16.37 -5.53
C ASP A 406 -27.45 16.17 -5.36
N ASP A 407 -27.04 15.24 -4.49
CA ASP A 407 -25.64 14.90 -4.23
C ASP A 407 -25.05 14.13 -5.42
N GLU A 408 -25.74 13.10 -5.91
CA GLU A 408 -25.35 12.35 -7.12
C GLU A 408 -25.27 13.24 -8.37
N ALA A 409 -26.15 14.24 -8.48
CA ALA A 409 -26.14 15.20 -9.59
C ALA A 409 -25.01 16.23 -9.46
N GLU A 410 -24.52 16.51 -8.25
CA GLU A 410 -23.33 17.34 -8.04
C GLU A 410 -22.07 16.57 -8.42
N ASP A 411 -21.93 15.32 -7.94
CA ASP A 411 -20.81 14.43 -8.29
C ASP A 411 -20.67 14.25 -9.80
N GLN A 412 -21.78 13.98 -10.51
CA GLN A 412 -21.79 13.88 -11.97
C GLN A 412 -21.31 15.16 -12.67
N ARG A 413 -21.57 16.33 -12.10
CA ARG A 413 -21.12 17.62 -12.66
C ARG A 413 -19.63 17.83 -12.41
N GLU A 414 -19.11 17.42 -11.25
CA GLU A 414 -17.67 17.46 -10.97
C GLU A 414 -16.90 16.52 -11.90
N ASP A 415 -17.40 15.29 -12.08
CA ASP A 415 -16.81 14.31 -13.00
C ASP A 415 -16.73 14.83 -14.44
N GLU A 416 -17.81 15.47 -14.93
CA GLU A 416 -17.81 16.05 -16.27
C GLU A 416 -16.80 17.19 -16.40
N GLN A 417 -16.66 18.03 -15.38
CA GLN A 417 -15.65 19.10 -15.36
C GLN A 417 -14.23 18.53 -15.37
N GLU A 418 -13.94 17.53 -14.54
CA GLU A 418 -12.63 16.89 -14.50
C GLU A 418 -12.33 16.17 -15.82
N ARG A 419 -13.33 15.55 -16.46
CA ARG A 419 -13.21 14.95 -17.79
C ARG A 419 -12.89 16.01 -18.85
N GLN A 420 -13.56 17.16 -18.84
CA GLN A 420 -13.26 18.25 -19.77
C GLN A 420 -11.82 18.76 -19.59
N LYS A 421 -11.39 19.01 -18.35
CA LYS A 421 -10.00 19.41 -18.05
C LYS A 421 -8.99 18.36 -18.52
N THR A 422 -9.35 17.07 -18.41
CA THR A 422 -8.51 15.97 -18.88
C THR A 422 -8.40 15.96 -20.41
N ALA A 423 -9.50 16.21 -21.11
CA ALA A 423 -9.52 16.32 -22.57
C ALA A 423 -8.66 17.51 -23.06
N GLU A 424 -8.75 18.67 -22.40
CA GLU A 424 -7.91 19.83 -22.68
C GLU A 424 -6.41 19.51 -22.44
N ALA A 425 -6.10 18.85 -21.33
CA ALA A 425 -4.74 18.40 -21.02
C ALA A 425 -4.20 17.39 -22.05
N LEU A 426 -5.04 16.47 -22.53
CA LEU A 426 -4.67 15.50 -23.57
C LEU A 426 -4.36 16.18 -24.90
N GLU A 427 -5.16 17.18 -25.28
CA GLU A 427 -4.92 17.93 -26.50
C GLU A 427 -3.63 18.74 -26.42
N ALA A 428 -3.36 19.39 -25.28
CA ALA A 428 -2.09 20.06 -25.02
C ALA A 428 -0.89 19.09 -25.09
N LEU A 429 -1.05 17.86 -24.58
CA LEU A 429 -0.02 16.81 -24.67
C LEU A 429 0.26 16.40 -26.13
N ARG A 430 -0.79 16.25 -26.95
CA ARG A 430 -0.68 15.87 -28.38
C ARG A 430 0.06 16.91 -29.22
N GLN A 431 -0.17 18.19 -28.93
CA GLN A 431 0.46 19.30 -29.64
C GLN A 431 1.94 19.49 -29.27
N ARG A 432 2.39 18.86 -28.18
CA ARG A 432 3.79 18.92 -27.75
C ARG A 432 4.65 18.02 -28.62
N LEU A 433 5.65 18.61 -29.28
CA LEU A 433 6.67 17.88 -30.03
C LEU A 433 7.44 16.93 -29.08
N PRO A 434 7.92 15.77 -29.58
CA PRO A 434 8.63 14.76 -28.78
C PRO A 434 9.89 15.28 -28.09
#